data_AF-A0AAD9QVA8-F1
#
_entry.id   AF-A0AAD9QVA8-F1
#
_cell.length_a   1.000
_cell.length_b   1.000
_cell.length_c   1.000
_cell.angle_alpha   90.00
_cell.angle_beta   90.00
_cell.angle_gamma   90.00
#
_symmetry.space_group_name_H-M   'P 1'
#
loop_
_entity.id
_entity.type
_entity.pdbx_description
1 polymer ?
#
loop_
_entity_poly.entity_id
_entity_poly.type
_entity_poly.pdbx_seq_one_letter_code
_entity_poly.pdbx_strand_id
1 'polypeptide(L)'
;MIKYLLPLSEIIVDFYDELKSQSSGYASFDYEDEGYRETNIVRMDVLINGTVVDALSCIVHTDKAVQSGRSLCAKLKNVIPKQLFEVYGGDVTRKMKLLQKQKEGKKRMKRIGKVDVPHEAFLAILKR
;
A
#
# COMPACT_ATOMS: atom_id res chain seq x y z
N MET A 1 8.95 -30.56 21.32
CA MET A 1 8.17 -30.43 20.08
C MET A 1 7.02 -29.47 20.38
N ILE A 2 6.94 -28.34 19.68
CA ILE A 2 5.93 -27.31 19.94
C ILE A 2 4.95 -27.34 18.77
N LYS A 3 3.64 -27.30 19.06
CA LYS A 3 2.58 -27.28 18.05
C LYS A 3 1.78 -26.00 18.24
N TYR A 4 1.55 -25.28 17.14
CA TYR A 4 0.76 -24.07 17.11
C TYR A 4 -0.24 -24.13 15.98
N LEU A 5 -1.37 -23.46 16.19
CA LEU A 5 -2.34 -23.20 15.15
C LEU A 5 -2.09 -21.78 14.65
N LEU A 6 -1.64 -21.67 13.40
CA LEU A 6 -1.32 -20.40 12.76
C LEU A 6 -2.03 -20.31 11.40
N PRO A 7 -2.49 -19.11 10.99
CA PRO A 7 -3.07 -18.94 9.66
C PRO A 7 -2.03 -19.22 8.58
N LEU A 8 -2.42 -19.99 7.55
CA LEU A 8 -1.52 -20.33 6.45
C LEU A 8 -0.94 -19.09 5.74
N SER A 9 -1.70 -17.99 5.66
CA SER A 9 -1.24 -16.72 5.11
C SER A 9 -0.05 -16.11 5.85
N GLU A 10 0.09 -16.35 7.15
CA GLU A 10 1.23 -15.87 7.94
C GLU A 10 2.44 -16.79 7.78
N ILE A 11 2.23 -18.09 7.58
CA ILE A 11 3.31 -19.06 7.34
C ILE A 11 3.96 -18.82 5.96
N ILE A 12 3.17 -18.49 4.95
CA ILE A 12 3.66 -18.27 3.58
C ILE A 12 4.54 -17.02 3.48
N VAL A 13 4.32 -16.01 4.33
CA VAL A 13 4.97 -14.71 4.23
C VAL A 13 5.99 -14.54 5.36
N ASP A 14 7.26 -14.54 5.02
CA ASP A 14 8.42 -14.22 5.87
C ASP A 14 8.65 -15.12 7.11
N PHE A 15 7.71 -15.99 7.49
CA PHE A 15 7.81 -16.84 8.68
C PHE A 15 9.03 -17.77 8.68
N TYR A 16 9.33 -18.40 7.54
CA TYR A 16 10.48 -19.30 7.42
C TYR A 16 11.81 -18.58 7.67
N ASP A 17 11.97 -17.40 7.07
CA ASP A 17 13.19 -16.60 7.19
C ASP A 17 13.34 -16.04 8.61
N GLU A 18 12.24 -15.54 9.20
CA GLU A 18 12.22 -15.08 10.59
C GLU A 18 12.54 -16.20 11.59
N LEU A 19 11.94 -17.38 11.41
CA LEU A 19 12.17 -18.53 12.28
C LEU A 19 13.63 -18.97 12.24
N LYS A 20 14.22 -19.06 11.04
CA LYS A 20 15.63 -19.45 10.88
C LYS A 20 16.56 -18.38 11.44
N SER A 21 16.28 -17.11 11.20
CA SER A 21 17.05 -16.00 11.74
C SER A 21 17.06 -15.99 13.28
N GLN A 22 15.89 -16.08 13.91
CA GLN A 22 15.77 -16.04 15.38
C GLN A 22 16.35 -17.29 16.05
N SER A 23 16.27 -18.44 15.39
CA SER A 23 16.80 -19.71 15.91
C SER A 23 18.26 -19.95 15.54
N SER A 24 18.96 -19.00 14.92
CA SER A 24 20.32 -19.22 14.39
C SER A 24 20.42 -20.44 13.45
N GLY A 25 19.33 -20.77 12.75
CA GLY A 25 19.23 -21.88 11.82
C GLY A 25 18.77 -23.21 12.41
N TYR A 26 18.71 -23.33 13.75
CA TYR A 26 18.43 -24.60 14.42
C TYR A 26 16.96 -25.04 14.35
N ALA A 27 16.01 -24.12 14.25
CA ALA A 27 14.59 -24.48 14.23
C ALA A 27 14.18 -24.99 12.84
N SER A 28 13.54 -26.14 12.78
CA SER A 28 12.78 -26.63 11.62
C SER A 28 11.29 -26.49 11.91
N PHE A 29 10.49 -26.39 10.85
CA PHE A 29 9.05 -26.29 10.95
C PHE A 29 8.40 -27.04 9.81
N ASP A 30 7.37 -27.80 10.14
CA ASP A 30 6.49 -28.51 9.23
C ASP A 30 5.05 -28.05 9.51
N TYR A 31 4.23 -27.96 8.47
CA TYR A 31 2.82 -27.58 8.57
C TYR A 31 1.93 -28.66 7.98
N GLU A 32 0.74 -28.79 8.55
CA GLU A 32 -0.35 -29.60 8.05
C GLU A 32 -1.59 -28.71 7.94
N ASP A 33 -2.45 -28.95 6.97
CA ASP A 33 -3.70 -28.21 6.80
C ASP A 33 -4.74 -28.68 7.83
N GLU A 34 -5.25 -27.75 8.65
CA GLU A 34 -6.27 -28.00 9.67
C GLU A 34 -7.67 -27.51 9.25
N GLY A 35 -7.85 -27.18 7.96
CA GLY A 35 -9.10 -26.67 7.40
C GLY A 35 -9.30 -25.17 7.56
N TYR A 36 -10.47 -24.71 7.13
CA TYR A 36 -10.83 -23.29 7.15
C TYR A 36 -11.48 -22.90 8.49
N ARG A 37 -11.06 -21.75 9.02
CA ARG A 37 -11.66 -21.12 10.20
C ARG A 37 -12.11 -19.70 9.87
N GLU A 38 -13.26 -19.31 10.42
CA GLU A 38 -13.73 -17.93 10.33
C GLU A 38 -12.79 -16.98 11.08
N THR A 39 -12.53 -15.83 10.47
CA THR A 39 -11.63 -14.81 11.01
C THR A 39 -12.08 -13.42 10.59
N ASN A 40 -11.64 -12.41 11.33
CA ASN A 40 -11.98 -11.01 11.08
C ASN A 40 -11.08 -10.44 9.98
N ILE A 41 -11.47 -10.65 8.74
CA ILE A 41 -10.79 -10.09 7.57
C ILE A 41 -11.55 -8.91 6.98
N VAL A 42 -10.80 -7.93 6.51
CA VAL A 42 -11.32 -6.77 5.79
C VAL A 42 -10.64 -6.66 4.43
N ARG A 43 -11.42 -6.26 3.43
CA ARG A 43 -10.90 -5.87 2.13
C ARG A 43 -10.40 -4.43 2.23
N MET A 44 -9.12 -4.22 1.94
CA MET A 44 -8.48 -2.91 1.92
C MET A 44 -8.30 -2.47 0.47
N ASP A 45 -9.09 -1.48 0.04
CA ASP A 45 -9.01 -0.89 -1.29
C ASP A 45 -8.13 0.37 -1.27
N VAL A 46 -7.34 0.57 -2.33
CA VAL A 46 -6.47 1.74 -2.48
C VAL A 46 -7.04 2.67 -3.53
N LEU A 47 -7.25 3.93 -3.15
CA LEU A 47 -7.71 4.98 -4.06
C LEU A 47 -6.54 5.87 -4.46
N ILE A 48 -6.29 5.97 -5.77
CA ILE A 48 -5.33 6.91 -6.34
C ILE A 48 -6.12 7.96 -7.11
N ASN A 49 -6.02 9.23 -6.73
CA ASN A 49 -6.78 10.34 -7.32
C ASN A 49 -8.32 10.11 -7.35
N GLY A 50 -8.86 9.36 -6.38
CA GLY A 50 -10.29 9.05 -6.29
C GLY A 50 -10.77 7.86 -7.12
N THR A 51 -9.89 7.23 -7.90
CA THR A 51 -10.18 5.96 -8.58
C THR A 51 -9.65 4.78 -7.77
N VAL A 52 -10.48 3.74 -7.62
CA VAL A 52 -10.08 2.49 -6.99
C VAL A 52 -9.13 1.75 -7.93
N VAL A 53 -8.02 1.28 -7.38
CA VAL A 53 -7.03 0.48 -8.10
C VAL A 53 -7.08 -0.95 -7.58
N ASP A 54 -7.79 -1.82 -8.29
CA ASP A 54 -8.00 -3.22 -7.89
C ASP A 54 -6.69 -3.98 -7.69
N ALA A 55 -5.67 -3.68 -8.50
CA ALA A 55 -4.37 -4.34 -8.44
C ALA A 55 -3.63 -4.15 -7.09
N LEU A 56 -3.99 -3.11 -6.33
CA LEU A 56 -3.42 -2.82 -5.01
C LEU A 56 -4.36 -3.18 -3.87
N SER A 57 -5.52 -3.75 -4.17
CA SER A 57 -6.50 -4.14 -3.17
C SER A 57 -6.06 -5.44 -2.51
N CYS A 58 -6.03 -5.49 -1.19
CA CYS A 58 -5.60 -6.68 -0.46
C CYS A 58 -6.54 -7.02 0.69
N ILE A 59 -6.63 -8.32 0.99
CA ILE A 59 -7.38 -8.83 2.14
C ILE A 59 -6.41 -8.90 3.31
N VAL A 60 -6.77 -8.25 4.42
CA VAL A 60 -5.94 -8.15 5.61
C VAL A 60 -6.78 -8.36 6.86
N HIS A 61 -6.18 -8.83 7.95
CA HIS A 61 -6.85 -8.89 9.24
C HIS A 61 -7.19 -7.48 9.76
N THR A 62 -8.32 -7.33 10.46
CA THR A 62 -8.80 -6.03 10.98
C THR A 62 -7.73 -5.25 11.74
N ASP A 63 -6.96 -5.96 12.58
CA ASP A 63 -5.99 -5.33 13.48
C ASP A 63 -4.77 -4.79 12.72
N LYS A 64 -4.39 -5.45 11.63
CA LYS A 64 -3.24 -5.09 10.80
C LYS A 64 -3.60 -4.10 9.70
N ALA A 65 -4.90 -3.86 9.44
CA ALA A 65 -5.37 -3.08 8.29
C ALA A 65 -4.82 -1.65 8.27
N VAL A 66 -4.84 -0.96 9.42
CA VAL A 66 -4.36 0.43 9.52
C VAL A 66 -2.85 0.54 9.31
N GLN A 67 -2.08 -0.39 9.90
CA GLN A 67 -0.62 -0.39 9.78
C GLN A 67 -0.19 -0.71 8.34
N SER A 68 -0.77 -1.76 7.76
CA SER A 68 -0.51 -2.18 6.38
C SER A 68 -0.89 -1.09 5.38
N GLY A 69 -2.07 -0.47 5.55
CA GLY A 69 -2.51 0.64 4.71
C GLY A 69 -1.58 1.86 4.79
N ARG A 70 -1.15 2.25 6.00
CA ARG A 70 -0.17 3.34 6.17
C ARG A 70 1.15 3.03 5.49
N SER A 71 1.67 1.81 5.66
CA SER A 71 2.92 1.39 5.01
C SER A 71 2.79 1.39 3.48
N LEU A 72 1.66 0.93 2.94
CA LEU A 72 1.40 0.90 1.51
C LEU A 72 1.33 2.32 0.92
N CYS A 73 0.61 3.24 1.58
CA CYS A 73 0.53 4.65 1.20
C CYS A 73 1.90 5.35 1.26
N ALA A 74 2.73 5.03 2.26
CA ALA A 74 4.08 5.56 2.36
C ALA A 74 4.97 5.09 1.19
N LYS A 75 4.90 3.81 0.82
CA LYS A 75 5.60 3.27 -0.36
C LYS A 75 5.10 3.93 -1.66
N LEU A 76 3.78 4.02 -1.84
CA LEU A 76 3.14 4.68 -2.99
C LEU A 76 3.62 6.12 -3.19
N LYS A 77 3.77 6.89 -2.10
CA LYS A 77 4.26 8.27 -2.16
C LYS A 77 5.70 8.37 -2.71
N ASN A 78 6.54 7.39 -2.44
CA ASN A 78 7.94 7.38 -2.90
C ASN A 78 8.04 6.96 -4.37
N VAL A 79 7.15 6.09 -4.82
CA VAL A 79 7.17 5.52 -6.17
C VAL A 79 6.42 6.39 -7.17
N ILE A 80 5.30 7.00 -6.77
CA ILE A 80 4.54 7.89 -7.67
C ILE A 80 5.35 9.18 -7.87
N PRO A 81 5.79 9.49 -9.10
CA PRO A 81 6.55 10.70 -9.35
C PRO A 81 5.69 11.91 -9.00
N LYS A 82 6.29 12.90 -8.33
CA LYS A 82 5.61 14.15 -7.98
C LYS A 82 5.15 14.84 -9.27
N GLN A 83 3.85 14.80 -9.51
CA GLN A 83 3.21 15.59 -10.56
C GLN A 83 3.15 17.07 -10.12
N LEU A 84 2.93 18.02 -11.04
CA LEU A 84 2.96 19.49 -10.83
C LEU A 84 1.86 20.07 -9.89
N PHE A 85 1.39 19.30 -8.92
CA PHE A 85 0.40 19.67 -7.90
C PHE A 85 0.87 19.02 -6.59
N GLU A 86 1.24 19.68 -5.47
CA GLU A 86 0.83 20.92 -4.79
C GLU A 86 1.99 21.93 -4.54
N VAL A 87 1.67 23.02 -3.80
CA VAL A 87 2.17 24.41 -3.88
C VAL A 87 3.32 24.73 -2.91
N TYR A 88 4.33 25.48 -3.36
CA TYR A 88 5.29 26.16 -2.47
C TYR A 88 5.47 27.65 -2.80
N GLY A 89 5.65 28.44 -1.72
CA GLY A 89 6.62 29.54 -1.59
C GLY A 89 6.43 30.82 -2.40
N GLY A 90 6.53 31.98 -1.74
CA GLY A 90 6.81 33.27 -2.38
C GLY A 90 5.62 34.10 -2.88
N ASP A 91 5.56 35.33 -2.35
CA ASP A 91 4.87 36.57 -2.76
C ASP A 91 3.35 36.58 -3.04
N VAL A 92 2.59 37.27 -2.18
CA VAL A 92 1.13 37.16 -2.02
C VAL A 92 0.34 37.84 -3.15
N THR A 93 0.88 38.89 -3.77
CA THR A 93 0.12 39.78 -4.65
C THR A 93 0.12 39.39 -6.13
N ARG A 94 1.18 38.74 -6.66
CA ARG A 94 1.18 38.16 -8.02
C ARG A 94 0.67 36.71 -8.06
N LYS A 95 0.70 36.01 -6.93
CA LYS A 95 0.16 34.66 -6.77
C LYS A 95 -1.32 34.58 -7.11
N MET A 96 -2.18 35.44 -6.57
CA MET A 96 -3.64 35.28 -6.63
C MET A 96 -4.19 35.14 -8.06
N LYS A 97 -3.76 36.00 -9.01
CA LYS A 97 -4.21 35.94 -10.41
C LYS A 97 -3.72 34.70 -11.16
N LEU A 98 -2.48 34.28 -10.91
CA LEU A 98 -1.94 33.03 -11.46
C LEU A 98 -2.57 31.80 -10.79
N LEU A 99 -2.84 31.86 -9.49
CA LEU A 99 -3.52 30.82 -8.71
C LEU A 99 -4.96 30.62 -9.14
N GLN A 100 -5.69 31.67 -9.52
CA GLN A 100 -7.04 31.52 -10.05
C GLN A 100 -7.03 30.77 -11.38
N LYS A 101 -6.18 31.20 -12.32
CA LYS A 101 -6.01 30.53 -13.63
C LYS A 101 -5.48 29.10 -13.49
N GLN A 102 -4.53 28.86 -12.58
CA GLN A 102 -4.01 27.52 -12.29
C GLN A 102 -4.97 26.66 -11.48
N LYS A 103 -5.76 27.22 -10.54
CA LYS A 103 -6.82 26.48 -9.83
C LYS A 103 -7.92 26.09 -10.80
N GLU A 104 -8.34 26.97 -11.69
CA GLU A 104 -9.31 26.64 -12.75
C GLU A 104 -8.74 25.59 -13.71
N GLY A 105 -7.49 25.76 -14.14
CA GLY A 105 -6.77 24.76 -14.95
C GLY A 105 -6.64 23.40 -14.25
N LYS A 106 -6.25 23.36 -12.97
CA LYS A 106 -6.14 22.13 -12.16
C LYS A 106 -7.51 21.55 -11.80
N LYS A 107 -8.55 22.35 -11.60
CA LYS A 107 -9.94 21.88 -11.37
C LYS A 107 -10.55 21.32 -12.67
N ARG A 108 -10.03 21.75 -13.82
CA ARG A 108 -10.32 21.23 -15.16
C ARG A 108 -9.49 19.98 -15.50
N MET A 109 -8.23 19.90 -15.06
CA MET A 109 -7.36 18.70 -15.19
C MET A 109 -7.69 17.59 -14.17
N LYS A 110 -8.03 17.93 -12.91
CA LYS A 110 -8.47 16.99 -11.85
C LYS A 110 -9.76 16.26 -12.20
N ARG A 111 -10.58 16.82 -13.11
CA ARG A 111 -11.86 16.22 -13.49
C ARG A 111 -11.71 15.06 -14.50
N ILE A 112 -10.55 14.88 -15.15
CA ILE A 112 -10.37 13.92 -16.26
C ILE A 112 -9.02 13.15 -16.21
N GLY A 113 -8.17 13.36 -15.20
CA GLY A 113 -6.88 12.66 -15.14
C GLY A 113 -6.99 11.20 -14.68
N LYS A 114 -7.15 10.25 -15.60
CA LYS A 114 -6.85 8.82 -15.35
C LYS A 114 -5.34 8.73 -15.12
N VAL A 115 -4.92 8.57 -13.87
CA VAL A 115 -3.50 8.40 -13.52
C VAL A 115 -3.15 6.96 -13.86
N ASP A 116 -2.52 6.75 -15.01
CA ASP A 116 -1.98 5.44 -15.36
C ASP A 116 -0.75 5.20 -14.47
N VAL A 117 -0.84 4.18 -13.62
CA VAL A 117 0.27 3.76 -12.76
C VAL A 117 1.21 2.93 -13.64
N PRO A 118 2.47 3.36 -13.85
CA PRO A 118 3.42 2.59 -14.66
C PRO A 118 3.61 1.18 -14.08
N HIS A 119 3.81 0.18 -14.94
CA HIS A 119 4.03 -1.21 -14.50
C HIS A 119 5.24 -1.33 -13.54
N GLU A 120 6.27 -0.51 -13.75
CA GLU A 120 7.44 -0.44 -12.88
C GLU A 120 7.09 0.00 -11.46
N ALA A 121 6.21 1.00 -11.34
CA ALA A 121 5.74 1.49 -10.05
C ALA A 121 4.95 0.41 -9.29
N PHE A 122 4.19 -0.41 -10.02
CA PHE A 122 3.47 -1.54 -9.46
C PHE A 122 4.42 -2.63 -8.93
N LEU A 123 5.39 -3.05 -9.74
CA LEU A 123 6.37 -4.06 -9.34
C LEU A 123 7.23 -3.60 -8.14
N ALA A 124 7.54 -2.31 -8.06
CA ALA A 124 8.29 -1.73 -6.94
C ALA A 124 7.50 -1.75 -5.61
N ILE A 125 6.17 -1.80 -5.67
CA ILE A 125 5.31 -1.88 -4.48
C ILE A 125 5.11 -3.34 -4.04
N LEU A 126 4.95 -4.25 -5.01
CA LEU A 126 4.77 -5.67 -4.76
C LEU A 126 6.04 -6.38 -4.29
N LYS A 127 7.20 -5.98 -4.81
CA LYS A 127 8.49 -6.46 -4.29
C LYS A 127 8.71 -5.76 -2.95
N ARG A 128 8.58 -6.53 -1.87
CA ARG A 128 8.72 -6.01 -0.51
C ARG A 128 10.17 -5.66 -0.20
#